data_AF-A0A815XD94-F1
#
_entry.id   AF-A0A815XD94-F1
#
_cell.length_a   1.000
_cell.length_b   1.000
_cell.length_c   1.000
_cell.angle_alpha   90.00
_cell.angle_beta   90.00
_cell.angle_gamma   90.00
#
_symmetry.space_group_name_H-M   'P 1'
#
loop_
_entity.id
_entity.type
_entity.pdbx_description
1 polymer ?
#
loop_
_entity_poly.entity_id
_entity_poly.type
_entity_poly.pdbx_seq_one_letter_code
_entity_poly.pdbx_strand_id
1 'polypeptide(L)'
;MKRALVIGNDSHEQNNTLLTCVKDANDMHNALQTVGFSVLCKTNQRLDDMKIATNAFIQCIQPGDIAFFYFSGHASQLDGINYLTPTDDRGITLRTIKYRTLIAQKLIHDVYQRRPGLFIIVIDCC
;
A
#
# COMPACT_ATOMS: atom_id res chain seq x y z
N MET A 1 -11.25 1.41 -16.95
CA MET A 1 -11.75 1.58 -15.56
C MET A 1 -10.68 2.23 -14.69
N LYS A 2 -11.08 2.88 -13.59
CA LYS A 2 -10.17 3.44 -12.59
C LYS A 2 -10.24 2.58 -11.32
N ARG A 3 -9.13 2.00 -10.88
CA ARG A 3 -9.07 1.13 -9.69
C ARG A 3 -8.02 1.63 -8.72
N ALA A 4 -8.35 1.64 -7.44
CA ALA A 4 -7.44 2.08 -6.40
C ALA A 4 -7.37 1.06 -5.26
N LEU A 5 -6.17 0.93 -4.69
CA LEU A 5 -5.94 0.34 -3.38
C LEU A 5 -5.35 1.42 -2.48
N VAL A 6 -5.96 1.59 -1.31
CA VAL A 6 -5.55 2.56 -0.30
C VAL A 6 -5.32 1.81 1.00
N ILE A 7 -4.14 1.97 1.59
CA ILE A 7 -3.76 1.35 2.87
C ILE A 7 -3.30 2.44 3.84
N GLY A 8 -3.87 2.48 5.03
CA GLY A 8 -3.42 3.36 6.12
C GLY A 8 -3.10 2.56 7.39
N ASN A 9 -1.85 2.61 7.87
CA ASN A 9 -1.40 1.88 9.05
C ASN A 9 -0.98 2.85 10.17
N ASP A 10 -1.78 2.88 11.25
CA ASP A 10 -1.53 3.66 12.47
C ASP A 10 -1.04 2.76 13.61
N SER A 11 -1.75 1.66 13.88
CA SER A 11 -1.64 0.90 15.12
C SER A 11 -0.52 -0.15 15.13
N HIS A 12 0.74 0.27 15.23
CA HIS A 12 1.89 -0.64 15.33
C HIS A 12 2.09 -1.20 16.77
N GLU A 13 2.37 -2.50 16.89
CA GLU A 13 2.42 -3.23 18.19
C GLU A 13 3.45 -2.70 19.22
N GLN A 14 4.49 -1.95 18.80
CA GLN A 14 5.59 -1.49 19.68
C GLN A 14 5.48 -0.02 20.14
N ASN A 15 4.27 0.51 20.39
CA ASN A 15 4.03 1.91 20.77
C ASN A 15 4.55 2.94 19.75
N ASN A 16 4.74 2.55 18.49
CA ASN A 16 5.11 3.43 17.39
C ASN A 16 3.88 3.84 16.58
N THR A 17 2.78 4.13 17.31
CA THR A 17 1.48 4.40 16.72
C THR A 17 1.48 5.74 16.01
N LEU A 18 1.11 5.75 14.74
CA LEU A 18 0.83 6.98 14.00
C LEU A 18 -0.62 7.40 14.28
N LEU A 19 -0.89 8.70 14.19
CA LEU A 19 -2.21 9.26 14.54
C LEU A 19 -3.05 9.63 13.32
N THR A 20 -2.45 9.69 12.13
CA THR A 20 -3.08 10.29 10.95
C THR A 20 -3.23 9.34 9.78
N CYS A 21 -2.50 8.21 9.71
CA CYS A 21 -2.44 7.40 8.50
C CYS A 21 -3.78 6.78 8.13
N VAL A 22 -4.61 6.40 9.11
CA VAL A 22 -5.99 5.94 8.84
C VAL A 22 -6.86 7.09 8.35
N LYS A 23 -6.70 8.29 8.92
CA LYS A 23 -7.42 9.49 8.46
C LYS A 23 -7.02 9.84 7.02
N ASP A 24 -5.73 9.85 6.72
CA ASP A 24 -5.19 10.20 5.40
C ASP A 24 -5.63 9.17 4.34
N ALA A 25 -5.64 7.89 4.68
CA ALA A 25 -6.23 6.84 3.84
C ALA A 25 -7.73 7.06 3.58
N ASN A 26 -8.52 7.44 4.59
CA ASN A 26 -9.94 7.73 4.39
C ASN A 26 -10.17 8.98 3.53
N ASP A 27 -9.38 10.03 3.72
CA ASP A 27 -9.45 11.25 2.91
C ASP A 27 -9.09 10.95 1.45
N MET A 28 -8.04 10.15 1.22
CA MET A 28 -7.66 9.69 -0.12
C MET A 28 -8.73 8.79 -0.75
N HIS A 29 -9.34 7.90 0.03
CA HIS A 29 -10.46 7.08 -0.44
C HIS A 29 -11.61 7.94 -0.96
N ASN A 30 -12.04 8.92 -0.17
CA ASN A 30 -13.12 9.84 -0.54
C ASN A 30 -12.76 10.63 -1.79
N ALA A 31 -11.56 11.22 -1.84
CA ALA A 31 -11.09 11.98 -2.99
C ALA A 31 -11.07 11.13 -4.28
N LEU A 32 -10.52 9.91 -4.23
CA LEU A 32 -10.47 9.01 -5.38
C LEU A 32 -11.87 8.58 -5.85
N GLN A 33 -12.80 8.34 -4.92
CA GLN A 33 -14.19 8.06 -5.27
C GLN A 33 -14.85 9.22 -6.04
N THR A 34 -14.63 10.48 -5.63
CA THR A 34 -15.22 11.64 -6.32
C THR A 34 -14.78 11.76 -7.78
N VAL A 35 -13.60 11.26 -8.13
CA VAL A 35 -13.08 11.25 -9.51
C VAL A 35 -13.27 9.91 -10.22
N GLY A 36 -14.09 9.02 -9.66
CA GLY A 36 -14.60 7.81 -10.31
C GLY A 36 -13.74 6.55 -10.16
N PHE A 37 -12.86 6.48 -9.16
CA PHE A 37 -12.17 5.23 -8.84
C PHE A 37 -13.09 4.25 -8.10
N SER A 38 -12.97 2.97 -8.45
CA SER A 38 -13.37 1.88 -7.56
C SER A 38 -12.24 1.65 -6.55
N VAL A 39 -12.50 1.97 -5.28
CA VAL A 39 -11.46 2.02 -4.25
C VAL A 39 -11.61 0.87 -3.26
N LEU A 40 -10.55 0.07 -3.10
CA LEU A 40 -10.38 -0.86 -2.00
C LEU A 40 -9.60 -0.13 -0.88
N CYS A 41 -10.27 0.27 0.19
CA CYS A 41 -9.64 0.89 1.35
C CYS A 41 -9.41 -0.13 2.47
N LYS A 42 -8.21 -0.14 3.06
CA LYS A 42 -7.81 -1.03 4.14
C LYS A 42 -7.03 -0.26 5.20
N THR A 43 -7.22 -0.61 6.46
CA THR A 43 -6.59 0.08 7.59
C THR A 43 -5.96 -0.90 8.54
N ASN A 44 -4.87 -0.48 9.19
CA ASN A 44 -4.14 -1.23 10.23
C ASN A 44 -3.83 -2.68 9.83
N GLN A 45 -3.37 -2.87 8.60
CA GLN A 45 -3.15 -4.17 8.01
C GLN A 45 -1.88 -4.82 8.53
N ARG A 46 -2.01 -6.10 8.90
CA ARG A 46 -0.89 -7.00 9.13
C ARG A 46 -0.25 -7.41 7.80
N LEU A 47 0.94 -8.01 7.85
CA LEU A 47 1.67 -8.33 6.62
C LEU A 47 0.88 -9.19 5.65
N ASP A 48 0.23 -10.25 6.14
CA ASP A 48 -0.51 -11.17 5.27
C ASP A 48 -1.78 -10.53 4.71
N ASP A 49 -2.43 -9.65 5.48
CA ASP A 49 -3.58 -8.89 5.01
C ASP A 49 -3.19 -7.89 3.91
N MET A 50 -2.03 -7.23 4.05
CA MET A 50 -1.47 -6.37 2.99
C MET A 50 -1.19 -7.16 1.71
N LYS A 51 -0.63 -8.37 1.81
CA LYS A 51 -0.41 -9.26 0.65
C LYS A 51 -1.73 -9.68 -0.01
N ILE A 52 -2.75 -10.01 0.79
CA ILE A 52 -4.07 -10.37 0.27
C ILE A 52 -4.70 -9.18 -0.46
N ALA A 53 -4.68 -7.98 0.14
CA ALA A 53 -5.25 -6.78 -0.44
C ALA A 53 -4.54 -6.37 -1.75
N THR A 54 -3.21 -6.42 -1.76
CA THR A 54 -2.42 -6.13 -2.98
C THR A 54 -2.66 -7.15 -4.08
N ASN A 55 -2.71 -8.45 -3.76
CA ASN A 55 -3.05 -9.49 -4.73
C ASN A 55 -4.45 -9.30 -5.32
N ALA A 56 -5.45 -9.02 -4.49
CA ALA A 56 -6.82 -8.75 -4.94
C ALA A 56 -6.86 -7.53 -5.87
N PHE A 57 -6.16 -6.45 -5.50
CA PHE A 57 -6.04 -5.25 -6.33
C PHE A 57 -5.41 -5.56 -7.69
N ILE A 58 -4.26 -6.25 -7.71
CA ILE A 58 -3.55 -6.64 -8.94
C ILE A 58 -4.44 -7.50 -9.84
N GLN A 59 -5.16 -8.48 -9.28
CA GLN A 59 -6.03 -9.37 -10.05
C GLN A 59 -7.21 -8.66 -10.70
N CYS A 60 -7.70 -7.58 -10.09
CA CYS A 60 -8.75 -6.78 -10.70
C CYS A 60 -8.24 -5.95 -11.90
N ILE A 61 -6.95 -5.65 -12.00
CA ILE A 61 -6.39 -4.81 -13.09
C ILE A 61 -6.49 -5.51 -14.45
N GLN A 62 -7.09 -4.83 -15.43
CA GLN A 62 -7.13 -5.22 -16.83
C GLN A 62 -6.26 -4.26 -17.67
N PRO A 63 -5.84 -4.69 -18.88
CA PRO A 63 -5.08 -3.83 -19.77
C PRO A 63 -5.80 -2.50 -20.07
N GLY A 64 -5.05 -1.40 -20.03
CA GLY A 64 -5.56 -0.05 -20.30
C GLY A 64 -6.25 0.66 -19.13
N ASP A 65 -6.36 0.00 -17.96
CA ASP A 65 -6.94 0.64 -16.78
C ASP A 65 -6.01 1.69 -16.15
N ILE A 66 -6.61 2.62 -15.38
CA ILE A 66 -5.85 3.49 -14.47
C ILE A 66 -5.81 2.82 -13.11
N ALA A 67 -4.61 2.46 -12.66
CA ALA A 67 -4.36 1.88 -11.36
C ALA A 67 -3.77 2.93 -10.42
N PHE A 68 -4.23 2.96 -9.18
CA PHE A 68 -3.72 3.85 -8.13
C PHE A 68 -3.42 3.04 -6.87
N PHE A 69 -2.23 3.20 -6.32
CA PHE A 69 -1.88 2.65 -5.01
C PHE A 69 -1.49 3.79 -4.07
N TYR A 70 -2.16 3.88 -2.92
CA TYR A 70 -1.81 4.78 -1.82
C TYR A 70 -1.42 3.97 -0.60
N PHE A 71 -0.32 4.33 0.03
CA PHE A 71 0.06 3.84 1.35
C PHE A 71 0.39 5.03 2.26
N SER A 72 -0.19 5.03 3.46
CA SER A 72 0.21 5.89 4.56
C SER A 72 0.60 5.06 5.78
N GLY A 73 1.77 5.32 6.35
CA GLY A 73 2.31 4.55 7.49
C GLY A 73 3.84 4.57 7.55
N HIS A 74 4.42 3.74 8.41
CA HIS A 74 5.88 3.56 8.43
C HIS A 74 6.38 2.88 7.15
N ALA A 75 7.47 3.41 6.59
CA ALA A 75 8.22 2.74 5.56
C ALA A 75 9.72 2.94 5.76
N SER A 76 10.52 2.08 5.14
CA SER A 76 11.96 2.24 5.09
C SER A 76 12.46 2.05 3.68
N GLN A 77 13.51 2.78 3.33
CA GLN A 77 14.19 2.62 2.04
C GLN A 77 15.59 2.03 2.26
N LEU A 78 15.90 0.96 1.51
CA LEU A 78 17.23 0.37 1.47
C LEU A 78 17.57 0.04 0.01
N ASP A 79 18.72 0.53 -0.47
CA ASP A 79 19.20 0.34 -1.84
C ASP A 79 18.17 0.75 -2.92
N GLY A 80 17.42 1.84 -2.67
CA GLY A 80 16.37 2.33 -3.57
C GLY A 80 15.08 1.47 -3.58
N ILE A 81 14.98 0.48 -2.70
CA ILE A 81 13.79 -0.36 -2.53
C ILE A 81 12.99 0.15 -1.33
N ASN A 82 11.69 0.38 -1.54
CA ASN A 82 10.76 0.85 -0.50
C ASN A 82 10.06 -0.36 0.13
N TYR A 83 10.14 -0.41 1.46
CA TYR A 83 9.59 -1.45 2.31
C TYR A 83 8.51 -0.85 3.18
N LEU A 84 7.26 -1.26 2.96
CA LEU A 84 6.08 -0.75 3.67
C LEU A 84 5.81 -1.62 4.89
N THR A 85 5.73 -0.99 6.06
CA THR A 85 5.71 -1.70 7.35
C THR A 85 4.28 -2.08 7.76
N PRO A 86 4.02 -3.35 8.09
CA PRO A 86 2.73 -3.79 8.60
C PRO A 86 2.57 -3.44 10.08
N THR A 87 1.33 -3.50 10.58
CA THR A 87 1.03 -3.20 12.00
C THR A 87 1.58 -4.24 12.97
N ASP A 88 1.73 -5.49 12.55
CA ASP A 88 2.31 -6.59 13.34
C ASP A 88 3.84 -6.69 13.23
N ASP A 89 4.50 -5.57 12.91
CA ASP A 89 5.94 -5.47 13.09
C ASP A 89 6.33 -5.60 14.57
N ARG A 90 7.38 -6.38 14.82
CA ARG A 90 7.97 -6.62 16.15
C ARG A 90 9.48 -6.32 16.16
N GLY A 91 9.92 -5.38 15.34
CA GLY A 91 11.33 -5.05 15.18
C GLY A 91 11.90 -5.62 13.88
N ILE A 92 11.67 -4.91 12.78
CA ILE A 92 12.35 -5.15 11.51
C ILE A 92 13.84 -4.82 11.63
N THR A 93 14.66 -5.70 11.06
CA THR A 93 16.11 -5.52 10.91
C THR A 93 16.47 -5.56 9.43
N LEU A 94 17.68 -5.11 9.06
CA LEU A 94 18.18 -5.21 7.68
C LEU A 94 18.12 -6.64 7.11
N ARG A 95 18.23 -7.68 7.96
CA ARG A 95 18.16 -9.09 7.53
C ARG A 95 16.73 -9.57 7.33
N THR A 96 15.77 -9.04 8.10
CA THR A 96 14.37 -9.51 8.10
C THR A 96 13.44 -8.64 7.25
N ILE A 97 13.86 -7.42 6.89
CA ILE A 97 13.04 -6.43 6.19
C ILE A 97 12.34 -6.99 4.95
N LYS A 98 13.06 -7.77 4.13
CA LYS A 98 12.52 -8.37 2.89
C LYS A 98 11.39 -9.37 3.11
N TYR A 99 11.30 -9.97 4.30
CA TYR A 99 10.29 -11.00 4.64
C TYR A 99 9.19 -10.48 5.55
N ARG A 100 9.42 -9.34 6.22
CA ARG A 100 8.50 -8.76 7.22
C ARG A 100 7.78 -7.50 6.75
N THR A 101 7.97 -7.10 5.50
CA THR A 101 7.36 -5.91 4.91
C THR A 101 6.77 -6.20 3.54
N LEU A 102 5.96 -5.27 3.04
CA LEU A 102 5.54 -5.27 1.66
C LEU A 102 6.56 -4.50 0.81
N ILE A 103 7.07 -5.13 -0.25
CA ILE A 103 8.07 -4.52 -1.14
C ILE A 103 7.35 -3.78 -2.26
N ALA A 104 7.43 -2.44 -2.28
CA ALA A 104 6.72 -1.62 -3.27
C ALA A 104 7.16 -1.92 -4.71
N GLN A 105 8.45 -2.19 -4.92
CA GLN A 105 9.00 -2.53 -6.24
C GLN A 105 8.43 -3.85 -6.78
N LYS A 106 8.13 -4.82 -5.92
CA LYS A 106 7.44 -6.06 -6.32
C LYS A 106 6.01 -5.76 -6.77
N LEU A 107 5.29 -4.94 -6.00
CA LEU A 107 3.96 -4.47 -6.38
C LEU A 107 3.97 -3.74 -7.73
N ILE A 108 4.92 -2.82 -7.94
CA ILE A 108 5.08 -2.10 -9.21
C ILE A 108 5.29 -3.08 -10.37
N HIS A 109 6.18 -4.05 -10.20
CA HIS A 109 6.41 -5.08 -11.21
C HIS A 109 5.15 -5.88 -11.53
N ASP A 110 4.45 -6.37 -10.49
CA ASP A 110 3.27 -7.22 -10.66
C ASP A 110 2.08 -6.44 -11.27
N VAL A 111 1.93 -5.15 -10.95
CA VAL A 111 0.96 -4.26 -11.59
C VAL A 111 1.33 -4.00 -13.06
N TYR A 112 2.60 -3.78 -13.37
CA TYR A 112 3.06 -3.56 -14.75
C TYR A 112 2.74 -4.76 -15.67
N GLN A 113 2.82 -5.99 -15.15
CA GLN A 113 2.42 -7.20 -15.91
C GLN A 113 0.94 -7.21 -16.31
N ARG A 114 0.08 -6.46 -15.61
CA ARG A 114 -1.35 -6.30 -15.97
C ARG A 114 -1.58 -5.29 -17.09
N ARG A 115 -0.54 -4.59 -17.54
CA ARG A 115 -0.54 -3.58 -18.61
C ARG A 115 -1.58 -2.45 -18.41
N PRO A 116 -1.64 -1.82 -17.22
CA PRO A 116 -2.48 -0.64 -17.03
C PRO A 116 -2.03 0.47 -18.00
N GLY A 117 -2.97 1.32 -18.43
CA GLY A 117 -2.64 2.49 -19.22
C GLY A 117 -1.89 3.56 -18.42
N LEU A 118 -2.12 3.58 -17.10
CA LEU A 118 -1.42 4.44 -16.14
C LEU A 118 -1.39 3.76 -14.78
N PHE A 119 -0.23 3.76 -14.13
CA PHE A 119 -0.10 3.36 -12.73
C PHE A 119 0.49 4.50 -11.91
N ILE A 120 -0.25 4.94 -10.89
CA ILE A 120 0.20 5.94 -9.93
C ILE A 120 0.41 5.24 -8.60
N ILE A 121 1.56 5.50 -7.98
CA ILE A 121 1.89 5.04 -6.63
C ILE A 121 2.25 6.26 -5.78
N VAL A 122 1.62 6.35 -4.61
CA VAL A 122 1.90 7.37 -3.59
C VAL A 122 2.23 6.66 -2.29
N ILE A 123 3.38 7.00 -1.72
CA ILE A 123 3.90 6.45 -0.47
C ILE A 123 4.10 7.66 0.45
N ASP A 124 3.21 7.81 1.42
CA ASP A 124 3.13 8.90 2.38
C ASP A 124 3.60 8.39 3.74
N CYS A 125 4.90 8.54 3.99
CA CYS A 125 5.54 7.85 5.11
C CYS A 125 6.29 8.82 6.03
N CYS A 126 6.28 8.47 7.30
CA CYS A 126 7.06 9.11 8.36
C CYS A 126 8.53 8.65 8.33
#